data_AF-A0AAV1MAU6-F1
#
_entry.id   AF-A0AAV1MAU6-F1
#
_cell.length_a   1.000
_cell.length_b   1.000
_cell.length_c   1.000
_cell.angle_alpha   90.00
_cell.angle_beta   90.00
_cell.angle_gamma   90.00
#
_symmetry.space_group_name_H-M   'P 1'
#
loop_
_entity.id
_entity.type
_entity.pdbx_description
1 polymer ?
#
loop_
_entity_poly.entity_id
_entity_poly.type
_entity_poly.pdbx_seq_one_letter_code
_entity_poly.pdbx_strand_id
1 'polypeptide(L)'
;MPRNICCVPGCQVVAEDGVPLHYFPCPEKDAERFHNWVKIIGGAITSLDNTTIRKTHRICRQHFQKEFLYPKNRLCKLAVPSLLLPSADVSAPSPPSISQGAILHCDVTKPITTRTIEYFKPSSSVPFLRRKHFENKVKRLEQTLRQVLKTKQNFRKRYLLAKKIRKTNAFEIVTKKMSSAAKSLFYMQVKGTGKKPRGRRFTLNEKILALSLYKPSPKAYRLLSQLCVLPSRRTLQNILQKVDLKPGINEKIFEHLKKKVSEMPDKHKFCCILFDEMSIATNLSYDRAHDKINGFVDNGSKRQPIFADHVLVFMVRGIVKKYKQPIAYSFCSGTTKSVDLKYQLKNIIEKVQNTGLKVVATVCDQGATNIAALNQLMEETKGNYLRNDEDYEGGFFEVGSVKIMPIYDPPHLMKGVRNNLLNKNLKYVMDGKVRVAKWCHIEDLFKRSPSFWGVKLAHKLTAQHVVPSMIPKMRVKYCTQVFSTSVGVTLGCLAGMSHLTYSTYQFCSLKTENATFSLQKFQQL
;
A
#
# COMPACT_ATOMS: atom_id res chain seq x y z
N MET A 1 51.05 29.37 -20.37
CA MET A 1 49.96 29.99 -19.60
C MET A 1 50.24 29.87 -18.10
N PRO A 2 50.18 30.96 -17.32
CA PRO A 2 50.28 30.91 -15.86
C PRO A 2 49.12 30.10 -15.27
N ARG A 3 49.34 29.37 -14.17
CA ARG A 3 48.29 28.59 -13.46
C ARG A 3 47.16 29.46 -12.88
N ASN A 4 47.33 30.78 -12.95
CA ASN A 4 46.47 31.77 -12.30
C ASN A 4 45.49 32.42 -13.29
N ILE A 5 45.42 31.96 -14.54
CA ILE A 5 44.53 32.53 -15.57
C ILE A 5 43.64 31.42 -16.13
N CYS A 6 42.37 31.74 -16.42
CA CYS A 6 41.47 30.86 -17.14
C CYS A 6 41.99 30.59 -18.55
N CYS A 7 42.00 29.33 -18.99
CA CYS A 7 42.49 28.93 -20.30
C CYS A 7 41.43 28.95 -21.41
N VAL A 8 40.19 29.35 -21.13
CA VAL A 8 39.15 29.47 -22.16
C VAL A 8 39.47 30.70 -23.02
N PRO A 9 39.58 30.57 -24.36
CA PRO A 9 39.85 31.71 -25.23
C PRO A 9 38.83 32.83 -25.02
N GLY A 10 39.31 34.07 -24.87
CA GLY A 10 38.47 35.24 -24.59
C GLY A 10 38.08 35.43 -23.11
N CYS A 11 38.44 34.51 -22.21
CA CYS A 11 38.21 34.68 -20.77
C CYS A 11 39.38 35.44 -20.12
N GLN A 12 39.08 36.55 -19.45
CA GLN A 12 40.07 37.37 -18.74
C GLN A 12 40.17 37.06 -17.24
N VAL A 13 39.46 36.03 -16.74
CA VAL A 13 39.42 35.72 -15.30
C VAL A 13 40.78 35.23 -14.81
N VAL A 14 41.27 35.89 -13.77
CA VAL A 14 42.49 35.54 -13.05
C VAL A 14 42.19 35.08 -11.61
N ALA A 15 43.15 34.44 -10.96
CA ALA A 15 43.00 33.92 -9.60
C ALA A 15 42.71 35.03 -8.57
N GLU A 16 43.13 36.26 -8.84
CA GLU A 16 42.93 37.44 -7.99
C GLU A 16 41.46 37.92 -7.96
N ASP A 17 40.66 37.55 -8.98
CA ASP A 17 39.23 37.91 -9.06
C ASP A 17 38.35 37.16 -8.04
N GLY A 18 38.94 36.29 -7.20
CA GLY A 18 38.22 35.49 -6.20
C GLY A 18 37.36 34.35 -6.79
N VAL A 19 37.37 34.17 -8.12
CA VAL A 19 36.61 33.12 -8.82
C VAL A 19 37.40 31.80 -8.78
N PRO A 20 36.79 30.67 -8.35
CA PRO A 20 37.49 29.39 -8.32
C PRO A 20 37.95 28.92 -9.71
N LEU A 21 39.24 28.60 -9.83
CA LEU A 21 39.85 27.98 -11.00
C LEU A 21 39.93 26.45 -10.82
N HIS A 22 39.30 25.70 -11.72
CA HIS A 22 39.22 24.25 -11.69
C HIS A 22 40.30 23.59 -12.55
N TYR A 23 40.84 22.47 -12.06
CA TYR A 23 41.73 21.62 -12.83
C TYR A 23 40.96 20.78 -13.84
N PHE A 24 41.61 20.45 -14.96
CA PHE A 24 41.12 19.41 -15.86
C PHE A 24 40.94 18.05 -15.15
N PRO A 25 40.08 17.15 -15.66
CA PRO A 25 40.00 15.76 -15.21
C PRO A 25 41.38 15.07 -15.28
N CYS A 26 41.57 13.96 -14.57
CA CYS A 26 42.85 13.23 -14.65
C CYS A 26 42.83 12.37 -15.92
N PRO A 27 43.72 12.59 -16.90
CA PRO A 27 43.65 11.90 -18.20
C PRO A 27 43.82 10.38 -18.07
N GLU A 28 44.51 9.88 -17.04
CA GLU A 28 44.66 8.44 -16.77
C GLU A 28 43.41 7.78 -16.15
N LYS A 29 42.53 8.57 -15.52
CA LYS A 29 41.36 8.06 -14.79
C LYS A 29 40.04 8.36 -15.49
N ASP A 30 40.03 9.41 -16.31
CA ASP A 30 38.83 9.99 -16.94
C ASP A 30 39.23 10.65 -18.26
N ALA A 31 39.81 9.83 -19.16
CA ALA A 31 40.35 10.27 -20.44
C ALA A 31 39.28 10.89 -21.32
N GLU A 32 38.09 10.28 -21.38
CA GLU A 32 36.98 10.73 -22.22
C GLU A 32 36.55 12.16 -21.85
N ARG A 33 36.31 12.41 -20.56
CA ARG A 33 35.95 13.74 -20.08
C ARG A 33 37.07 14.76 -20.25
N PHE A 34 38.32 14.34 -20.07
CA PHE A 34 39.49 15.18 -20.32
C PHE A 34 39.54 15.65 -21.78
N HIS A 35 39.46 14.74 -22.75
CA HIS A 35 39.48 15.08 -24.17
C HIS A 35 38.25 15.90 -24.58
N ASN A 36 37.08 15.62 -23.99
CA ASN A 36 35.89 16.44 -24.21
C ASN A 36 36.11 17.88 -23.76
N TRP A 37 36.73 18.13 -22.59
CA TRP A 37 37.05 19.49 -22.16
C TRP A 37 38.02 20.19 -23.11
N VAL A 38 39.07 19.49 -23.57
CA VAL A 38 40.04 20.06 -24.52
C VAL A 38 39.37 20.40 -25.86
N LYS A 39 38.51 19.50 -26.37
CA LYS A 39 37.76 19.70 -27.62
C LYS A 39 36.79 20.89 -27.53
N ILE A 40 36.06 21.00 -26.43
CA ILE A 40 35.05 22.04 -26.20
C ILE A 40 35.69 23.43 -26.10
N ILE A 41 36.87 23.53 -25.49
CA ILE A 41 37.57 24.81 -25.31
C ILE A 41 38.29 25.24 -26.59
N GLY A 42 38.84 24.28 -27.34
CA GLY A 42 39.51 24.52 -28.61
C GLY A 42 40.79 25.38 -28.49
N GLY A 43 41.23 25.93 -29.62
CA GLY A 43 42.39 26.84 -29.68
C GLY A 43 43.74 26.17 -29.40
N ALA A 44 44.69 26.93 -28.86
CA ALA A 44 46.09 26.52 -28.69
C ALA A 44 46.33 25.37 -27.68
N ILE A 45 45.30 24.94 -26.94
CA ILE A 45 45.44 23.81 -26.00
C ILE A 45 45.28 22.45 -26.67
N THR A 46 44.74 22.37 -27.89
CA THR A 46 44.52 21.11 -28.61
C THR A 46 45.82 20.46 -29.10
N SER A 47 46.88 21.27 -29.28
CA SER A 47 48.21 20.84 -29.72
C SER A 47 49.17 20.49 -28.59
N LEU A 48 48.74 20.61 -27.32
CA LEU A 48 49.56 20.32 -26.14
C LEU A 48 49.36 18.89 -25.65
N ASP A 49 50.38 18.32 -25.01
CA ASP A 49 50.24 16.99 -24.40
C ASP A 49 49.35 17.01 -23.15
N ASN A 50 48.65 15.89 -22.92
CA ASN A 50 47.68 15.73 -21.84
C ASN A 50 48.27 16.02 -20.45
N THR A 51 49.56 15.73 -20.24
CA THR A 51 50.20 15.95 -18.94
C THR A 51 50.51 17.42 -18.70
N THR A 52 50.90 18.15 -19.74
CA THR A 52 51.13 19.60 -19.71
C THR A 52 49.83 20.34 -19.45
N ILE A 53 48.77 20.06 -20.22
CA ILE A 53 47.44 20.68 -20.03
C ILE A 53 46.98 20.54 -18.57
N ARG A 54 47.07 19.33 -18.02
CA ARG A 54 46.64 19.05 -16.63
C ARG A 54 47.43 19.80 -15.57
N LYS A 55 48.73 20.04 -15.80
CA LYS A 55 49.64 20.71 -14.86
C LYS A 55 49.49 22.23 -14.93
N THR A 56 49.36 22.80 -16.13
CA THR A 56 49.50 24.25 -16.35
C THR A 56 48.18 24.99 -16.60
N HIS A 57 47.13 24.34 -17.11
CA HIS A 57 45.88 25.02 -17.51
C HIS A 57 44.75 24.84 -16.49
N ARG A 58 43.91 25.88 -16.32
CA ARG A 58 42.75 25.90 -15.42
C ARG A 58 41.56 26.58 -16.09
N ILE A 59 40.35 26.22 -15.65
CA ILE A 59 39.11 26.81 -16.17
C ILE A 59 38.35 27.44 -15.01
N CYS A 60 37.90 28.69 -15.15
CA CYS A 60 37.12 29.34 -14.11
C CYS A 60 35.71 28.74 -13.99
N ARG A 61 35.13 28.87 -12.80
CA ARG A 61 33.81 28.32 -12.46
C ARG A 61 32.66 28.83 -13.35
N GLN A 62 32.82 30.00 -13.98
CA GLN A 62 31.78 30.64 -14.80
C GLN A 62 31.43 29.85 -16.07
N HIS A 63 32.34 29.00 -16.56
CA HIS A 63 32.10 28.20 -17.77
C HIS A 63 31.25 26.95 -17.53
N PHE A 64 30.82 26.68 -16.29
CA PHE A 64 30.04 25.50 -15.93
C PHE A 64 28.61 25.87 -15.50
N GLN A 65 27.63 25.10 -15.97
CA GLN A 65 26.24 25.21 -15.50
C GLN A 65 26.13 25.00 -13.99
N LYS A 66 25.19 25.70 -13.34
CA LYS A 66 24.98 25.67 -11.89
C LYS A 66 24.73 24.26 -11.34
N GLU A 67 24.11 23.38 -12.12
CA GLU A 67 23.83 21.98 -11.76
C GLU A 67 25.09 21.14 -11.54
N PHE A 68 26.20 21.51 -12.19
CA PHE A 68 27.48 20.83 -12.06
C PHE A 68 28.31 21.31 -10.86
N LEU A 69 27.86 22.36 -10.17
CA LEU A 69 28.57 23.03 -9.09
C LEU A 69 28.16 22.47 -7.73
N TYR A 70 29.11 21.89 -6.99
CA TYR A 70 28.90 21.39 -5.63
C TYR A 70 29.43 22.36 -4.56
N PRO A 71 28.96 22.24 -3.29
CA PRO A 71 29.49 23.00 -2.16
C PRO A 71 31.02 22.84 -2.01
N LYS A 72 31.67 23.86 -1.43
CA LYS A 72 33.14 23.96 -1.27
C LYS A 72 33.91 24.04 -2.60
N ASN A 73 33.40 24.78 -3.58
CA ASN A 73 34.05 25.04 -4.87
C ASN A 73 34.48 23.76 -5.63
N ARG A 74 33.61 22.74 -5.64
CA ARG A 74 33.84 21.47 -6.36
C ARG A 74 32.97 21.37 -7.60
N LEU A 75 33.42 20.58 -8.57
CA LEU A 75 32.63 20.15 -9.73
C LEU A 75 32.18 18.70 -9.54
N CYS A 76 30.99 18.38 -10.04
CA CYS A 76 30.51 16.99 -10.10
C CYS A 76 31.33 16.17 -11.12
N LYS A 77 31.15 14.84 -11.12
CA LYS A 77 31.89 13.94 -12.03
C LYS A 77 31.46 14.02 -13.50
N LEU A 78 30.33 14.66 -13.79
CA LEU A 78 29.79 14.81 -15.14
C LEU A 78 29.98 16.23 -15.71
N ALA A 79 30.57 17.15 -14.94
CA ALA A 79 30.68 18.54 -15.35
C ALA A 79 31.50 18.68 -16.65
N VAL A 80 30.97 19.42 -17.60
CA VAL A 80 31.65 19.88 -18.81
C VAL A 80 31.53 21.41 -18.91
N PRO A 81 32.55 22.13 -19.38
CA PRO A 81 32.39 23.53 -19.72
C PRO A 81 31.31 23.64 -20.81
N SER A 82 30.36 24.53 -20.63
CA SER A 82 29.23 24.67 -21.56
C SER A 82 28.72 26.10 -21.68
N LEU A 83 29.31 27.04 -20.93
CA LEU A 83 28.91 28.45 -20.91
C LEU A 83 30.10 29.33 -21.30
N LEU A 84 29.82 30.44 -21.99
CA LEU A 84 30.82 31.48 -22.32
C LEU A 84 32.05 30.90 -23.04
N LEU A 85 31.82 30.01 -24.02
CA LEU A 85 32.85 29.41 -24.85
C LEU A 85 32.99 30.23 -26.14
N PRO A 86 34.19 30.25 -26.77
CA PRO A 86 34.38 30.94 -28.06
C PRO A 86 33.45 30.35 -29.12
N SER A 87 32.59 31.18 -29.70
CA SER A 87 31.66 30.80 -30.76
C SER A 87 32.41 30.56 -32.07
N ALA A 88 32.33 29.34 -32.61
CA ALA A 88 32.32 29.11 -34.05
C ALA A 88 31.65 27.76 -34.37
N ASP A 89 30.52 27.87 -35.05
CA ASP A 89 29.82 26.97 -35.98
C ASP A 89 30.05 25.44 -36.00
N VAL A 90 28.93 24.77 -36.36
CA VAL A 90 28.79 23.44 -36.99
C VAL A 90 28.30 22.28 -36.09
N SER A 91 26.98 22.07 -36.21
CA SER A 91 26.19 20.83 -36.21
C SER A 91 26.42 19.72 -35.19
N ALA A 92 25.35 19.44 -34.44
CA ALA A 92 25.16 18.26 -33.61
C ALA A 92 25.05 16.96 -34.45
N PRO A 93 25.54 15.84 -33.90
CA PRO A 93 24.92 14.55 -34.12
C PRO A 93 24.33 13.96 -32.83
N SER A 94 23.16 13.36 -33.00
CA SER A 94 22.36 12.58 -32.06
C SER A 94 23.05 11.33 -31.51
N PRO A 95 22.58 10.78 -30.37
CA PRO A 95 23.20 9.61 -29.72
C PRO A 95 22.93 8.31 -30.49
N PRO A 96 23.92 7.40 -30.61
CA PRO A 96 23.70 6.11 -31.23
C PRO A 96 23.05 5.10 -30.27
N SER A 97 22.23 4.26 -30.89
CA SER A 97 21.44 3.15 -30.41
C SER A 97 22.27 2.04 -29.75
N ILE A 98 21.71 1.43 -28.71
CA ILE A 98 22.25 0.23 -28.05
C ILE A 98 21.92 -1.00 -28.90
N SER A 99 22.93 -1.75 -29.34
CA SER A 99 22.78 -3.10 -29.90
C SER A 99 23.22 -4.17 -28.89
N GLN A 100 22.52 -5.29 -28.96
CA GLN A 100 22.55 -6.44 -28.06
C GLN A 100 23.87 -7.23 -28.10
N GLY A 101 24.25 -7.84 -26.97
CA GLY A 101 25.35 -8.79 -26.90
C GLY A 101 25.38 -9.61 -25.61
N ALA A 102 24.74 -10.78 -25.68
CA ALA A 102 24.96 -12.03 -24.93
C ALA A 102 25.05 -12.03 -23.38
N ILE A 103 24.04 -12.66 -22.79
CA ILE A 103 24.02 -13.22 -21.44
C ILE A 103 24.82 -14.54 -21.44
N LEU A 104 25.76 -14.69 -20.51
CA LEU A 104 26.27 -16.01 -20.11
C LEU A 104 26.13 -16.16 -18.58
N HIS A 105 25.31 -17.15 -18.23
CA HIS A 105 25.02 -17.65 -16.89
C HIS A 105 26.32 -18.10 -16.18
N CYS A 106 26.44 -17.85 -14.88
CA CYS A 106 27.43 -18.55 -14.04
C CYS A 106 26.73 -19.21 -12.86
N ASP A 107 26.59 -20.53 -12.95
CA ASP A 107 26.21 -21.39 -11.83
C ASP A 107 27.41 -21.60 -10.89
N VAL A 108 27.13 -21.42 -9.61
CA VAL A 108 28.08 -21.63 -8.51
C VAL A 108 27.88 -23.03 -7.99
N THR A 109 28.80 -23.96 -8.26
CA THR A 109 29.02 -25.10 -7.35
C THR A 109 30.49 -25.54 -7.29
N LYS A 110 30.95 -25.66 -6.03
CA LYS A 110 32.05 -26.48 -5.47
C LYS A 110 33.45 -25.87 -5.28
N PRO A 111 34.13 -26.27 -4.18
CA PRO A 111 35.21 -25.52 -3.55
C PRO A 111 36.58 -25.95 -4.09
N ILE A 112 37.42 -24.96 -4.40
CA ILE A 112 38.80 -25.21 -4.82
C ILE A 112 39.66 -25.42 -3.57
N THR A 113 40.14 -26.65 -3.42
CA THR A 113 41.21 -27.10 -2.53
C THR A 113 42.53 -26.40 -2.87
N THR A 114 43.29 -26.08 -1.83
CA THR A 114 44.67 -25.59 -1.84
C THR A 114 45.54 -26.37 -2.84
N ARG A 115 45.88 -25.74 -3.97
CA ARG A 115 47.02 -26.13 -4.79
C ARG A 115 48.13 -25.10 -4.61
N THR A 116 49.30 -25.65 -4.36
CA THR A 116 50.63 -25.04 -4.28
C THR A 116 50.84 -24.03 -5.41
N ILE A 117 51.31 -22.83 -5.04
CA ILE A 117 51.73 -21.81 -6.00
C ILE A 117 53.13 -22.22 -6.48
N GLU A 118 53.22 -22.76 -7.69
CA GLU A 118 54.49 -22.83 -8.41
C GLU A 118 54.95 -21.41 -8.78
N TYR A 119 56.18 -21.09 -8.42
CA TYR A 119 56.82 -19.80 -8.73
C TYR A 119 57.09 -19.71 -10.23
N PHE A 120 56.26 -18.96 -10.95
CA PHE A 120 56.55 -18.55 -12.31
C PHE A 120 57.63 -17.45 -12.30
N LYS A 121 58.84 -17.76 -12.77
CA LYS A 121 59.88 -16.75 -13.02
C LYS A 121 59.42 -15.87 -14.20
N PRO A 122 59.28 -14.54 -14.02
CA PRO A 122 58.83 -13.68 -15.12
C PRO A 122 59.96 -13.51 -16.14
N SER A 123 59.66 -13.75 -17.42
CA SER A 123 60.53 -13.38 -18.52
C SER A 123 60.68 -11.85 -18.57
N SER A 124 61.91 -11.42 -18.87
CA SER A 124 62.35 -10.05 -18.89
C SER A 124 61.85 -9.29 -20.11
N SER A 125 60.64 -8.72 -20.04
CA SER A 125 60.22 -7.55 -20.85
C SER A 125 58.83 -7.03 -20.46
N VAL A 126 58.66 -6.54 -19.23
CA VAL A 126 57.48 -5.76 -18.85
C VAL A 126 57.93 -4.32 -18.55
N PRO A 127 57.38 -3.29 -19.23
CA PRO A 127 57.75 -1.89 -18.96
C PRO A 127 57.57 -1.56 -17.48
N PHE A 128 58.57 -0.93 -16.86
CA PHE A 128 58.66 -0.61 -15.42
C PHE A 128 57.37 -0.01 -14.82
N LEU A 129 56.62 0.77 -15.61
CA LEU A 129 55.33 1.37 -15.24
C LEU A 129 54.19 0.36 -15.03
N ARG A 130 54.13 -0.75 -15.78
CA ARG A 130 53.11 -1.81 -15.63
C ARG A 130 53.33 -2.63 -14.35
N ARG A 131 54.59 -2.85 -13.95
CA ARG A 131 54.97 -3.57 -12.72
C ARG A 131 54.50 -2.81 -11.46
N LYS A 132 54.75 -1.50 -11.43
CA LYS A 132 54.31 -0.61 -10.33
C LYS A 132 52.78 -0.48 -10.22
N HIS A 133 52.06 -0.51 -11.34
CA HIS A 133 50.59 -0.49 -11.34
C HIS A 133 50.00 -1.78 -10.76
N PHE A 134 50.53 -2.94 -11.16
CA PHE A 134 50.12 -4.24 -10.63
C PHE A 134 50.44 -4.38 -9.14
N GLU A 135 51.64 -3.98 -8.69
CA GLU A 135 52.01 -3.98 -7.27
C GLU A 135 51.09 -3.09 -6.43
N ASN A 136 50.71 -1.91 -6.94
CA ASN A 136 49.75 -1.03 -6.25
C ASN A 136 48.33 -1.62 -6.21
N LYS A 137 47.91 -2.35 -7.25
CA LYS A 137 46.61 -3.04 -7.27
C LYS A 137 46.58 -4.21 -6.29
N VAL A 138 47.66 -4.99 -6.21
CA VAL A 138 47.85 -6.07 -5.22
C VAL A 138 47.83 -5.49 -3.80
N LYS A 139 48.58 -4.42 -3.51
CA LYS A 139 48.56 -3.75 -2.19
C LYS A 139 47.16 -3.26 -1.79
N ARG A 140 46.39 -2.69 -2.73
CA ARG A 140 45.00 -2.27 -2.47
C ARG A 140 44.05 -3.45 -2.22
N LEU A 141 44.21 -4.55 -2.96
CA LEU A 141 43.42 -5.76 -2.76
C LEU A 141 43.74 -6.40 -1.41
N GLU A 142 45.01 -6.48 -1.02
CA GLU A 142 45.41 -6.97 0.31
C GLU A 142 44.91 -6.07 1.44
N GLN A 143 44.95 -4.73 1.28
CA GLN A 143 44.35 -3.80 2.24
C GLN A 143 42.84 -4.04 2.36
N THR A 144 42.15 -4.20 1.23
CA THR A 144 40.71 -4.47 1.20
C THR A 144 40.40 -5.81 1.87
N LEU A 145 41.18 -6.86 1.59
CA LEU A 145 41.06 -8.17 2.22
C LEU A 145 41.30 -8.09 3.73
N ARG A 146 42.35 -7.39 4.18
CA ARG A 146 42.61 -7.13 5.61
C ARG A 146 41.44 -6.40 6.27
N GLN A 147 40.83 -5.44 5.58
CA GLN A 147 39.70 -4.67 6.09
C GLN A 147 38.42 -5.50 6.17
N VAL A 148 38.15 -6.34 5.17
CA VAL A 148 37.04 -7.31 5.16
C VAL A 148 37.24 -8.36 6.26
N LEU A 149 38.45 -8.90 6.43
CA LEU A 149 38.79 -9.87 7.49
C LEU A 149 38.64 -9.25 8.88
N LYS A 150 39.13 -8.02 9.10
CA LYS A 150 38.95 -7.28 10.36
C LYS A 150 37.48 -7.00 10.65
N THR A 151 36.68 -6.68 9.62
CA THR A 151 35.23 -6.49 9.73
C THR A 151 34.51 -7.80 10.09
N LYS A 152 34.89 -8.92 9.46
CA LYS A 152 34.39 -10.28 9.77
C LYS A 152 34.73 -10.70 11.20
N GLN A 153 35.95 -10.42 11.65
CA GLN A 153 36.41 -10.74 13.01
C GLN A 153 35.69 -9.90 14.07
N ASN A 154 35.49 -8.59 13.81
CA ASN A 154 34.71 -7.70 14.67
C ASN A 154 33.22 -8.11 14.72
N PHE A 155 32.66 -8.55 13.60
CA PHE A 155 31.31 -9.10 13.56
C PHE A 155 31.21 -10.40 14.36
N ARG A 156 32.17 -11.32 14.22
CA ARG A 156 32.24 -12.58 14.98
C ARG A 156 32.40 -12.33 16.48
N LYS A 157 33.26 -11.40 16.91
CA LYS A 157 33.40 -10.99 18.32
C LYS A 157 32.10 -10.40 18.88
N ARG A 158 31.44 -9.52 18.12
CA ARG A 158 30.12 -8.96 18.51
C ARG A 158 29.02 -10.01 18.57
N TYR A 159 29.03 -10.98 17.65
CA TYR A 159 28.10 -12.11 17.63
C TYR A 159 28.32 -13.03 18.84
N LEU A 160 29.58 -13.33 19.17
CA LEU A 160 29.94 -14.14 20.35
C LEU A 160 29.57 -13.43 21.66
N LEU A 161 29.78 -12.11 21.75
CA LEU A 161 29.34 -11.32 22.91
C LEU A 161 27.81 -11.27 23.03
N ALA A 162 27.11 -11.08 21.90
CA ALA A 162 25.64 -11.17 21.87
C ALA A 162 25.14 -12.58 22.22
N LYS A 163 25.86 -13.64 21.84
CA LYS A 163 25.59 -15.03 22.21
C LYS A 163 25.83 -15.29 23.71
N LYS A 164 26.84 -14.64 24.31
CA LYS A 164 27.09 -14.64 25.77
C LYS A 164 25.98 -13.93 26.55
N ILE A 165 25.50 -12.77 26.07
CA ILE A 165 24.39 -12.03 26.71
C ILE A 165 23.05 -12.74 26.56
N ARG A 166 22.83 -13.43 25.42
CA ARG A 166 21.60 -14.21 25.17
C ARG A 166 21.49 -15.47 26.04
N LYS A 167 22.60 -15.93 26.65
CA LYS A 167 22.70 -17.17 27.45
C LYS A 167 23.09 -16.92 28.92
N THR A 168 22.86 -15.74 29.47
CA THR A 168 22.98 -15.58 30.92
C THR A 168 21.74 -16.22 31.55
N ASN A 169 21.91 -17.25 32.39
CA ASN A 169 20.80 -17.89 33.12
C ASN A 169 19.89 -16.84 33.78
N ALA A 170 20.44 -15.72 34.25
CA ALA A 170 19.70 -14.59 34.81
C ALA A 170 18.65 -13.98 33.85
N PHE A 171 18.96 -13.77 32.56
CA PHE A 171 17.99 -13.18 31.61
C PHE A 171 16.84 -14.15 31.34
N GLU A 172 17.16 -15.43 31.16
CA GLU A 172 16.15 -16.49 31.01
C GLU A 172 15.26 -16.60 32.24
N ILE A 173 15.84 -16.55 33.45
CA ILE A 173 15.11 -16.58 34.73
C ILE A 173 14.16 -15.37 34.84
N VAL A 174 14.65 -14.14 34.62
CA VAL A 174 13.85 -12.91 34.75
C VAL A 174 12.74 -12.85 33.69
N THR A 175 12.98 -13.38 32.49
CA THR A 175 12.03 -13.32 31.37
C THR A 175 11.16 -14.56 31.23
N LYS A 176 11.30 -15.57 32.09
CA LYS A 176 10.61 -16.87 31.98
C LYS A 176 9.08 -16.73 31.95
N LYS A 177 8.54 -15.79 32.74
CA LYS A 177 7.10 -15.53 32.83
C LYS A 177 6.60 -14.46 31.84
N MET A 178 7.48 -13.86 31.04
CA MET A 178 7.10 -12.82 30.09
C MET A 178 6.52 -13.43 28.81
N SER A 179 5.57 -12.72 28.19
CA SER A 179 5.15 -13.03 26.83
C SER A 179 6.31 -12.85 25.84
N SER A 180 6.23 -13.50 24.67
CA SER A 180 7.25 -13.38 23.61
C SER A 180 7.48 -11.92 23.18
N ALA A 181 6.40 -11.13 23.13
CA ALA A 181 6.44 -9.69 22.84
C ALA A 181 7.12 -8.90 23.96
N ALA A 182 6.74 -9.12 25.23
CA ALA A 182 7.34 -8.44 26.37
C ALA A 182 8.84 -8.78 26.50
N LYS A 183 9.20 -10.07 26.37
CA LYS A 183 10.60 -10.53 26.34
C LYS A 183 11.40 -9.86 25.23
N SER A 184 10.79 -9.69 24.05
CA SER A 184 11.43 -8.98 22.92
C SER A 184 11.63 -7.48 23.17
N LEU A 185 10.62 -6.79 23.73
CA LEU A 185 10.74 -5.38 24.11
C LEU A 185 11.79 -5.16 25.19
N PHE A 186 11.79 -6.01 26.22
CA PHE A 186 12.77 -5.98 27.30
C PHE A 186 14.20 -6.23 26.76
N TYR A 187 14.36 -7.24 25.90
CA TYR A 187 15.64 -7.52 25.25
C TYR A 187 16.15 -6.33 24.43
N MET A 188 15.26 -5.60 23.73
CA MET A 188 15.63 -4.39 23.02
C MET A 188 16.18 -3.30 23.95
N GLN A 189 15.63 -3.18 25.17
CA GLN A 189 16.13 -2.23 26.17
C GLN A 189 17.56 -2.62 26.57
N VAL A 190 17.73 -3.84 27.09
CA VAL A 190 19.04 -4.34 27.57
C VAL A 190 20.12 -4.26 26.49
N LYS A 191 19.81 -4.68 25.26
CA LYS A 191 20.73 -4.65 24.11
C LYS A 191 21.05 -3.22 23.63
N GLY A 192 20.12 -2.30 23.83
CA GLY A 192 20.16 -0.93 23.33
C GLY A 192 20.74 0.09 24.31
N THR A 193 20.72 -0.23 25.61
CA THR A 193 21.32 0.57 26.68
C THR A 193 22.83 0.73 26.47
N GLY A 194 23.35 1.93 26.77
CA GLY A 194 24.75 2.31 26.53
C GLY A 194 25.11 2.56 25.06
N LYS A 195 24.22 2.27 24.09
CA LYS A 195 24.44 2.58 22.68
C LYS A 195 23.81 3.91 22.30
N LYS A 196 24.58 4.75 21.59
CA LYS A 196 24.05 5.95 20.92
C LYS A 196 22.87 5.58 20.02
N PRO A 197 21.84 6.44 19.87
CA PRO A 197 20.65 6.14 19.07
C PRO A 197 20.93 5.60 17.66
N ARG A 198 21.89 6.21 16.93
CA ARG A 198 22.32 5.77 15.58
C ARG A 198 23.06 4.43 15.56
N GLY A 199 23.57 3.97 16.70
CA GLY A 199 24.27 2.69 16.86
C GLY A 199 23.34 1.51 17.20
N ARG A 200 22.08 1.77 17.54
CA ARG A 200 21.09 0.73 17.84
C ARG A 200 20.74 -0.03 16.55
N ARG A 201 20.61 -1.35 16.64
CA ARG A 201 20.32 -2.24 15.51
C ARG A 201 19.19 -3.19 15.90
N PHE A 202 18.13 -3.16 15.10
CA PHE A 202 16.92 -3.93 15.34
C PHE A 202 16.75 -5.05 14.32
N THR A 203 16.27 -6.21 14.76
CA THR A 203 15.90 -7.34 13.91
C THR A 203 14.56 -7.06 13.19
N LEU A 204 14.18 -7.90 12.22
CA LEU A 204 12.89 -7.75 11.55
C LEU A 204 11.73 -7.93 12.54
N ASN A 205 11.78 -8.96 13.39
CA ASN A 205 10.73 -9.23 14.39
C ASN A 205 10.60 -8.10 15.42
N GLU A 206 11.73 -7.55 15.89
CA GLU A 206 11.74 -6.37 16.78
C GLU A 206 11.06 -5.16 16.11
N LYS A 207 11.29 -4.96 14.81
CA LYS A 207 10.64 -3.88 14.06
C LYS A 207 9.16 -4.15 13.75
N ILE A 208 8.76 -5.40 13.53
CA ILE A 208 7.35 -5.80 13.36
C ILE A 208 6.59 -5.56 14.67
N LEU A 209 7.18 -5.92 15.80
CA LEU A 209 6.63 -5.63 17.13
C LEU A 209 6.53 -4.12 17.38
N ALA A 210 7.54 -3.34 16.98
CA ALA A 210 7.45 -1.90 17.03
C ALA A 210 6.36 -1.32 16.09
N LEU A 211 6.15 -1.92 14.92
CA LEU A 211 5.05 -1.56 14.01
C LEU A 211 3.68 -1.84 14.64
N SER A 212 3.51 -2.95 15.37
CA SER A 212 2.24 -3.26 16.04
C SER A 212 1.92 -2.28 17.17
N LEU A 213 2.91 -1.60 17.75
CA LEU A 213 2.71 -0.48 18.68
C LEU A 213 2.49 0.85 17.95
N TYR A 214 3.25 1.10 16.88
CA TYR A 214 3.17 2.35 16.13
C TYR A 214 1.87 2.52 15.35
N LYS A 215 1.33 1.45 14.75
CA LYS A 215 0.15 1.52 13.88
C LYS A 215 -1.14 1.92 14.62
N PRO A 216 -1.46 1.36 15.81
CA PRO A 216 -2.65 1.77 16.55
C PRO A 216 -2.53 3.20 17.11
N SER A 217 -1.34 3.60 17.57
CA SER A 217 -1.14 4.95 18.12
C SER A 217 0.27 5.49 17.86
N PRO A 218 0.47 6.23 16.76
CA PRO A 218 1.74 6.90 16.47
C PRO A 218 2.14 7.91 17.56
N LYS A 219 1.15 8.55 18.21
CA LYS A 219 1.35 9.51 19.30
C LYS A 219 1.93 8.83 20.54
N ALA A 220 1.32 7.72 20.99
CA ALA A 220 1.83 6.95 22.12
C ALA A 220 3.21 6.36 21.80
N TYR A 221 3.39 5.83 20.58
CA TYR A 221 4.70 5.33 20.15
C TYR A 221 5.79 6.41 20.20
N ARG A 222 5.47 7.66 19.83
CA ARG A 222 6.41 8.78 19.91
C ARG A 222 6.87 9.02 21.35
N LEU A 223 5.94 9.06 22.30
CA LEU A 223 6.25 9.19 23.73
C LEU A 223 7.11 8.01 24.22
N LEU A 224 6.68 6.77 23.93
CA LEU A 224 7.44 5.57 24.29
C LEU A 224 8.83 5.56 23.66
N SER A 225 9.02 6.09 22.45
CA SER A 225 10.34 6.12 21.79
C SER A 225 11.34 7.11 22.43
N GLN A 226 10.85 8.02 23.27
CA GLN A 226 11.70 8.90 24.08
C GLN A 226 12.19 8.18 25.36
N LEU A 227 11.35 7.32 25.94
CA LEU A 227 11.63 6.60 27.17
C LEU A 227 12.33 5.24 26.93
N CYS A 228 11.96 4.56 25.85
CA CYS A 228 12.40 3.21 25.53
C CYS A 228 13.27 3.17 24.26
N VAL A 229 14.18 2.20 24.21
CA VAL A 229 14.93 1.80 23.02
C VAL A 229 13.96 1.19 22.00
N LEU A 230 13.46 2.04 21.10
CA LEU A 230 12.57 1.67 20.01
C LEU A 230 13.12 2.10 18.63
N PRO A 231 12.74 1.41 17.54
CA PRO A 231 13.06 1.86 16.19
C PRO A 231 12.48 3.26 15.91
N SER A 232 13.21 4.07 15.13
CA SER A 232 12.69 5.36 14.69
C SER A 232 11.53 5.19 13.70
N ARG A 233 10.62 6.18 13.64
CA ARG A 233 9.52 6.22 12.65
C ARG A 233 10.01 5.98 11.22
N ARG A 234 11.13 6.61 10.83
CA ARG A 234 11.76 6.42 9.51
C ARG A 234 12.16 4.96 9.27
N THR A 235 12.70 4.28 10.28
CA THR A 235 13.05 2.86 10.17
C THR A 235 11.82 2.00 9.93
N LEU A 236 10.70 2.31 10.60
CA LEU A 236 9.43 1.61 10.41
C LEU A 236 8.82 1.89 9.03
N GLN A 237 8.86 3.14 8.57
CA GLN A 237 8.41 3.53 7.23
C GLN A 237 9.20 2.82 6.13
N ASN A 238 10.53 2.72 6.26
CA ASN A 238 11.37 1.99 5.30
C ASN A 238 11.03 0.49 5.20
N ILE A 239 10.40 -0.10 6.21
CA ILE A 239 9.91 -1.49 6.13
C ILE A 239 8.60 -1.54 5.36
N LEU A 240 7.68 -0.63 5.68
CA LEU A 240 6.38 -0.54 5.01
C LEU A 240 6.53 -0.24 3.52
N GLN A 241 7.50 0.59 3.13
CA GLN A 241 7.83 0.86 1.73
C GLN A 241 8.28 -0.37 0.93
N LYS A 242 8.66 -1.47 1.59
CA LYS A 242 8.98 -2.72 0.88
C LYS A 242 7.73 -3.50 0.46
N VAL A 243 6.58 -3.15 1.01
CA VAL A 243 5.29 -3.76 0.68
C VAL A 243 4.66 -2.94 -0.43
N ASP A 244 4.79 -3.44 -1.65
CA ASP A 244 4.16 -2.84 -2.83
C ASP A 244 2.68 -3.21 -2.88
N LEU A 245 1.81 -2.22 -2.67
CA LEU A 245 0.36 -2.34 -2.76
C LEU A 245 -0.11 -1.49 -3.94
N LYS A 246 -0.64 -2.16 -4.96
CA LYS A 246 -1.15 -1.54 -6.18
C LYS A 246 -2.67 -1.74 -6.29
N PRO A 247 -3.37 -0.84 -7.00
CA PRO A 247 -4.77 -1.07 -7.37
C PRO A 247 -4.93 -2.39 -8.14
N GLY A 248 -6.11 -2.97 -8.04
CA GLY A 248 -6.45 -4.30 -8.53
C GLY A 248 -6.09 -5.42 -7.56
N ILE A 249 -5.82 -6.58 -8.12
CA ILE A 249 -5.47 -7.81 -7.40
C ILE A 249 -3.97 -7.81 -7.09
N ASN A 250 -3.61 -8.05 -5.83
CA ASN A 250 -2.22 -8.17 -5.41
C ASN A 250 -1.82 -9.62 -5.18
N GLU A 251 -1.02 -10.19 -6.08
CA GLU A 251 -0.63 -11.61 -6.03
C GLU A 251 0.04 -12.00 -4.72
N LYS A 252 0.86 -11.13 -4.12
CA LYS A 252 1.53 -11.42 -2.84
C LYS A 252 0.52 -11.63 -1.69
N ILE A 253 -0.62 -10.94 -1.74
CA ILE A 253 -1.70 -11.13 -0.77
C ILE A 253 -2.33 -12.51 -0.96
N PHE A 254 -2.61 -12.90 -2.20
CA PHE A 254 -3.23 -14.19 -2.52
C PHE A 254 -2.29 -15.38 -2.26
N GLU A 255 -0.99 -15.24 -2.53
CA GLU A 255 0.03 -16.23 -2.16
C GLU A 255 0.06 -16.46 -0.64
N HIS A 256 0.04 -15.37 0.14
CA HIS A 256 0.01 -15.46 1.59
C HIS A 256 -1.30 -16.08 2.09
N LEU A 257 -2.42 -15.70 1.48
CA LEU A 257 -3.74 -16.24 1.80
C LEU A 257 -3.78 -17.74 1.54
N LYS A 258 -3.33 -18.21 0.36
CA LYS A 258 -3.24 -19.63 0.01
C LYS A 258 -2.43 -20.43 1.02
N LYS A 259 -1.29 -19.89 1.46
CA LYS A 259 -0.44 -20.52 2.49
C LYS A 259 -1.11 -20.63 3.86
N LYS A 260 -1.99 -19.67 4.20
CA LYS A 260 -2.78 -19.72 5.44
C LYS A 260 -3.99 -20.65 5.33
N VAL A 261 -4.58 -20.74 4.14
CA VAL A 261 -5.73 -21.59 3.85
C VAL A 261 -5.33 -23.06 3.80
N SER A 262 -4.11 -23.39 3.38
CA SER A 262 -3.60 -24.78 3.42
C SER A 262 -3.48 -25.33 4.84
N GLU A 263 -3.23 -24.46 5.84
CA GLU A 263 -3.18 -24.81 7.26
C GLU A 263 -4.57 -24.82 7.93
N MET A 264 -5.63 -24.46 7.19
CA MET A 264 -6.96 -24.23 7.71
C MET A 264 -7.83 -25.50 7.61
N PRO A 265 -8.59 -25.88 8.66
CA PRO A 265 -9.60 -26.93 8.56
C PRO A 265 -10.68 -26.59 7.53
N ASP A 266 -11.21 -27.58 6.80
CA ASP A 266 -12.17 -27.35 5.71
C ASP A 266 -13.42 -26.57 6.14
N LYS A 267 -13.93 -26.83 7.35
CA LYS A 267 -15.05 -26.08 7.94
C LYS A 267 -14.80 -24.59 8.07
N HIS A 268 -13.55 -24.16 8.18
CA HIS A 268 -13.20 -22.74 8.31
C HIS A 268 -12.96 -22.06 6.96
N LYS A 269 -12.89 -22.82 5.85
CA LYS A 269 -12.60 -22.30 4.50
C LYS A 269 -13.81 -21.61 3.85
N PHE A 270 -15.01 -21.75 4.41
CA PHE A 270 -16.21 -21.08 3.92
C PHE A 270 -16.18 -19.57 4.20
N CYS A 271 -16.35 -18.77 3.15
CA CYS A 271 -16.29 -17.31 3.22
C CYS A 271 -17.28 -16.62 2.29
N CYS A 272 -17.55 -15.34 2.60
CA CYS A 272 -18.21 -14.39 1.71
C CYS A 272 -17.22 -13.35 1.19
N ILE A 273 -17.54 -12.74 0.05
CA ILE A 273 -16.85 -11.56 -0.46
C ILE A 273 -17.73 -10.35 -0.25
N LEU A 274 -17.23 -9.37 0.50
CA LEU A 274 -17.88 -8.08 0.68
C LEU A 274 -17.24 -7.06 -0.25
N PHE A 275 -18.05 -6.19 -0.82
CA PHE A 275 -17.55 -5.05 -1.57
C PHE A 275 -18.41 -3.82 -1.34
N ASP A 276 -17.75 -2.68 -1.25
CA ASP A 276 -18.38 -1.38 -1.04
C ASP A 276 -17.47 -0.26 -1.58
N GLU A 277 -18.08 0.87 -1.89
CA GLU A 277 -17.43 2.05 -2.46
C GLU A 277 -17.30 3.13 -1.38
N MET A 278 -16.10 3.67 -1.20
CA MET A 278 -15.84 4.75 -0.25
C MET A 278 -15.44 6.02 -0.99
N SER A 279 -16.11 7.13 -0.69
CA SER A 279 -15.68 8.44 -1.18
C SER A 279 -14.34 8.83 -0.54
N ILE A 280 -13.47 9.39 -1.36
CA ILE A 280 -12.15 9.92 -0.98
C ILE A 280 -12.01 11.37 -1.42
N ALA A 281 -11.10 12.09 -0.80
CA ALA A 281 -10.78 13.44 -1.24
C ALA A 281 -10.04 13.38 -2.59
N THR A 282 -10.66 13.97 -3.62
CA THR A 282 -10.07 14.12 -4.95
C THR A 282 -8.83 14.99 -4.87
N ASN A 283 -7.66 14.41 -5.11
CA ASN A 283 -6.40 15.14 -5.06
C ASN A 283 -5.32 14.43 -5.88
N LEU A 284 -4.44 15.20 -6.53
CA LEU A 284 -3.22 14.68 -7.13
C LEU A 284 -2.08 14.69 -6.12
N SER A 285 -1.34 13.59 -6.06
CA SER A 285 -0.11 13.51 -5.26
C SER A 285 1.00 12.85 -6.06
N TYR A 286 2.19 13.44 -6.02
CA TYR A 286 3.35 12.87 -6.69
C TYR A 286 4.12 11.95 -5.74
N ASP A 287 4.15 10.67 -6.07
CA ASP A 287 4.96 9.67 -5.37
C ASP A 287 6.37 9.63 -5.97
N ARG A 288 7.29 10.32 -5.29
CA ARG A 288 8.71 10.38 -5.66
C ARG A 288 9.41 9.02 -5.65
N ALA A 289 8.92 8.04 -4.89
CA ALA A 289 9.59 6.75 -4.78
C ALA A 289 9.34 5.87 -6.03
N HIS A 290 8.18 6.03 -6.67
CA HIS A 290 7.78 5.26 -7.84
C HIS A 290 7.66 6.13 -9.10
N ASP A 291 8.03 7.40 -9.01
CA ASP A 291 7.88 8.39 -10.08
C ASP A 291 6.47 8.38 -10.71
N LYS A 292 5.44 8.35 -9.85
CA LYS A 292 4.03 8.19 -10.25
C LYS A 292 3.18 9.32 -9.70
N ILE A 293 2.31 9.88 -10.54
CA ILE A 293 1.23 10.77 -10.11
C ILE A 293 0.03 9.91 -9.69
N ASN A 294 -0.36 9.99 -8.43
CA ASN A 294 -1.55 9.35 -7.87
C ASN A 294 -2.74 10.31 -7.89
N GLY A 295 -3.95 9.78 -7.77
CA GLY A 295 -5.20 10.57 -7.77
C GLY A 295 -6.07 10.38 -9.02
N PHE A 296 -5.72 9.43 -9.88
CA PHE A 296 -6.47 9.09 -11.08
C PHE A 296 -7.21 7.76 -10.93
N VAL A 297 -8.27 7.57 -11.71
CA VAL A 297 -8.99 6.31 -11.87
C VAL A 297 -8.01 5.23 -12.33
N ASP A 298 -7.95 4.12 -11.57
CA ASP A 298 -6.99 3.04 -11.73
C ASP A 298 -7.59 1.76 -11.15
N ASN A 299 -7.95 0.81 -12.03
CA ASN A 299 -8.52 -0.48 -11.62
C ASN A 299 -7.46 -1.60 -11.57
N GLY A 300 -6.17 -1.26 -11.67
CA GLY A 300 -5.05 -2.19 -11.72
C GLY A 300 -4.72 -2.72 -13.11
N SER A 301 -5.69 -2.75 -14.03
CA SER A 301 -5.46 -3.13 -15.44
C SER A 301 -5.42 -1.94 -16.38
N LYS A 302 -6.26 -0.92 -16.10
CA LYS A 302 -6.40 0.29 -16.89
C LYS A 302 -6.37 1.49 -15.96
N ARG A 303 -5.55 2.47 -16.32
CA ARG A 303 -5.48 3.79 -15.68
C ARG A 303 -6.00 4.83 -16.67
N GLN A 304 -6.89 5.69 -16.21
CA GLN A 304 -7.53 6.71 -17.04
C GLN A 304 -7.15 8.09 -16.53
N PRO A 305 -7.02 9.11 -17.39
CA PRO A 305 -6.70 10.49 -16.99
C PRO A 305 -7.95 11.21 -16.40
N ILE A 306 -8.68 10.53 -15.52
CA ILE A 306 -9.87 11.02 -14.84
C ILE A 306 -9.56 11.01 -13.34
N PHE A 307 -9.94 12.06 -12.62
CA PHE A 307 -9.71 12.12 -11.19
C PHE A 307 -10.52 11.07 -10.45
N ALA A 308 -9.88 10.37 -9.52
CA ALA A 308 -10.56 9.44 -8.63
C ALA A 308 -11.10 10.19 -7.41
N ASP A 309 -12.38 10.01 -7.14
CA ASP A 309 -13.10 10.54 -5.98
C ASP A 309 -13.71 9.40 -5.12
N HIS A 310 -13.61 8.15 -5.58
CA HIS A 310 -14.06 6.96 -4.85
C HIS A 310 -13.02 5.82 -4.94
N VAL A 311 -13.11 4.90 -3.98
CA VAL A 311 -12.37 3.62 -3.96
C VAL A 311 -13.35 2.48 -3.75
N LEU A 312 -13.39 1.54 -4.69
CA LEU A 312 -14.06 0.27 -4.55
C LEU A 312 -13.12 -0.71 -3.84
N VAL A 313 -13.56 -1.34 -2.74
CA VAL A 313 -12.73 -2.29 -1.97
C VAL A 313 -13.42 -3.63 -1.86
N PHE A 314 -12.69 -4.70 -2.13
CA PHE A 314 -13.13 -6.08 -1.95
C PHE A 314 -12.46 -6.70 -0.72
N MET A 315 -13.26 -7.35 0.12
CA MET A 315 -12.83 -7.98 1.37
C MET A 315 -13.36 -9.40 1.46
N VAL A 316 -12.49 -10.35 1.83
CA VAL A 316 -12.93 -11.70 2.21
C VAL A 316 -13.30 -11.74 3.69
N ARG A 317 -14.38 -12.43 4.02
CA ARG A 317 -14.87 -12.64 5.39
C ARG A 317 -15.19 -14.12 5.60
N GLY A 318 -14.54 -14.74 6.58
CA GLY A 318 -14.90 -16.10 6.99
C GLY A 318 -16.26 -16.16 7.66
N ILE A 319 -17.04 -17.19 7.33
CA ILE A 319 -18.39 -17.41 7.89
C ILE A 319 -18.27 -18.12 9.22
N VAL A 320 -17.64 -19.29 9.24
CA VAL A 320 -17.47 -20.11 10.44
C VAL A 320 -16.39 -19.53 11.34
N LYS A 321 -15.18 -19.33 10.79
CA LYS A 321 -14.09 -18.68 11.51
C LYS A 321 -14.13 -17.17 11.24
N LYS A 322 -14.19 -16.38 12.32
CA LYS A 322 -14.18 -14.91 12.24
C LYS A 322 -12.80 -14.38 11.83
N TYR A 323 -12.52 -14.32 10.53
CA TYR A 323 -11.40 -13.57 9.94
C TYR A 323 -11.93 -12.59 8.89
N LYS A 324 -11.19 -11.52 8.61
CA LYS A 324 -11.51 -10.57 7.53
C LYS A 324 -10.23 -9.98 6.96
N GLN A 325 -10.17 -9.80 5.65
CA GLN A 325 -8.99 -9.26 4.98
C GLN A 325 -9.37 -8.55 3.67
N PRO A 326 -9.01 -7.28 3.47
CA PRO A 326 -9.05 -6.64 2.16
C PRO A 326 -8.13 -7.39 1.19
N ILE A 327 -8.63 -7.71 0.01
CA ILE A 327 -7.93 -8.53 -1.00
C ILE A 327 -7.65 -7.79 -2.30
N ALA A 328 -8.48 -6.80 -2.65
CA ALA A 328 -8.30 -5.96 -3.83
C ALA A 328 -8.97 -4.61 -3.61
N TYR A 329 -8.52 -3.59 -4.34
CA TYR A 329 -9.16 -2.28 -4.38
C TYR A 329 -8.94 -1.61 -5.73
N SER A 330 -9.86 -0.76 -6.16
CA SER A 330 -9.75 0.02 -7.40
C SER A 330 -10.20 1.46 -7.17
N PHE A 331 -9.58 2.40 -7.89
CA PHE A 331 -9.94 3.81 -7.87
C PHE A 331 -10.95 4.10 -8.98
N CYS A 332 -12.05 4.78 -8.66
CA CYS A 332 -13.12 5.12 -9.60
C CYS A 332 -13.55 6.59 -9.46
N SER A 333 -14.26 7.07 -10.48
CA SER A 333 -14.91 8.37 -10.50
C SER A 333 -16.42 8.15 -10.39
N GLY A 334 -17.02 8.61 -9.30
CA GLY A 334 -18.36 8.22 -8.88
C GLY A 334 -18.47 6.71 -8.66
N THR A 335 -19.52 6.12 -9.24
CA THR A 335 -19.82 4.70 -9.10
C THR A 335 -19.13 3.85 -10.16
N THR A 336 -18.68 2.65 -9.79
CA THR A 336 -18.05 1.72 -10.74
C THR A 336 -19.07 1.26 -11.79
N LYS A 337 -18.68 1.32 -13.07
CA LYS A 337 -19.55 0.81 -14.16
C LYS A 337 -19.87 -0.66 -13.94
N SER A 338 -21.13 -1.04 -14.14
CA SER A 338 -21.61 -2.41 -13.87
C SER A 338 -20.81 -3.49 -14.61
N VAL A 339 -20.39 -3.22 -15.85
CA VAL A 339 -19.55 -4.13 -16.64
C VAL A 339 -18.17 -4.33 -16.01
N ASP A 340 -17.53 -3.24 -15.58
CA ASP A 340 -16.20 -3.29 -14.94
C ASP A 340 -16.27 -3.96 -13.56
N LEU A 341 -17.35 -3.72 -12.81
CA LEU A 341 -17.61 -4.36 -11.52
C LEU A 341 -17.82 -5.87 -11.68
N LYS A 342 -18.64 -6.28 -12.66
CA LYS A 342 -18.88 -7.68 -13.01
C LYS A 342 -17.58 -8.42 -13.30
N TYR A 343 -16.71 -7.83 -14.14
CA TYR A 343 -15.42 -8.41 -14.50
C TYR A 343 -14.49 -8.53 -13.28
N GLN A 344 -14.37 -7.45 -12.48
CA GLN A 344 -13.56 -7.46 -11.27
C GLN A 344 -14.06 -8.52 -10.27
N LEU A 345 -15.37 -8.62 -10.08
CA LEU A 345 -15.98 -9.56 -9.14
C LEU A 345 -15.70 -11.00 -9.55
N LYS A 346 -15.88 -11.37 -10.83
CA LYS A 346 -15.55 -12.70 -11.36
C LYS A 346 -14.09 -13.06 -11.13
N ASN A 347 -13.16 -12.19 -11.54
CA ASN A 347 -11.72 -12.43 -11.40
C ASN A 347 -11.30 -12.59 -9.93
N ILE A 348 -11.85 -11.75 -9.04
CA ILE A 348 -11.57 -11.84 -7.60
C ILE A 348 -12.12 -13.14 -7.02
N ILE A 349 -13.35 -13.52 -7.36
CA ILE A 349 -13.96 -14.78 -6.92
C ILE A 349 -13.10 -15.97 -7.33
N GLU A 350 -12.69 -16.05 -8.60
CA GLU A 350 -11.81 -17.10 -9.12
C GLU A 350 -10.48 -17.14 -8.36
N LYS A 351 -9.83 -15.99 -8.17
CA LYS A 351 -8.58 -15.89 -7.41
C LYS A 351 -8.73 -16.33 -5.96
N VAL A 352 -9.85 -16.00 -5.31
CA VAL A 352 -10.14 -16.43 -3.93
C VAL A 352 -10.35 -17.95 -3.90
N GLN A 353 -11.12 -18.51 -4.83
CA GLN A 353 -11.33 -19.97 -4.94
C GLN A 353 -10.00 -20.71 -5.16
N ASN A 354 -9.11 -20.17 -5.98
CA ASN A 354 -7.77 -20.74 -6.24
C ASN A 354 -6.83 -20.77 -5.01
N THR A 355 -7.18 -20.06 -3.92
CA THR A 355 -6.47 -20.18 -2.63
C THR A 355 -6.90 -21.40 -1.82
N GLY A 356 -8.00 -22.05 -2.19
CA GLY A 356 -8.65 -23.13 -1.44
C GLY A 356 -9.82 -22.66 -0.57
N LEU A 357 -10.14 -21.37 -0.56
CA LEU A 357 -11.34 -20.85 0.10
C LEU A 357 -12.60 -21.18 -0.70
N LYS A 358 -13.71 -21.39 0.01
CA LYS A 358 -15.01 -21.71 -0.57
C LYS A 358 -15.90 -20.48 -0.47
N VAL A 359 -16.02 -19.76 -1.58
CA VAL A 359 -16.89 -18.58 -1.68
C VAL A 359 -18.33 -19.06 -1.85
N VAL A 360 -19.22 -18.67 -0.95
CA VAL A 360 -20.64 -19.07 -1.00
C VAL A 360 -21.58 -17.91 -1.26
N ALA A 361 -21.13 -16.68 -0.99
CA ALA A 361 -21.96 -15.49 -1.15
C ALA A 361 -21.13 -14.24 -1.40
N THR A 362 -21.76 -13.27 -2.06
CA THR A 362 -21.29 -11.88 -2.14
C THR A 362 -22.19 -10.97 -1.32
N VAL A 363 -21.64 -9.90 -0.75
CA VAL A 363 -22.40 -8.91 0.03
C VAL A 363 -22.05 -7.50 -0.41
N CYS A 364 -23.08 -6.72 -0.78
CA CYS A 364 -22.94 -5.32 -1.17
C CYS A 364 -24.16 -4.49 -0.77
N ASP A 365 -24.12 -3.18 -1.00
CA ASP A 365 -25.29 -2.32 -0.88
C ASP A 365 -26.24 -2.46 -2.09
N GLN A 366 -27.32 -1.68 -2.11
CA GLN A 366 -28.31 -1.65 -3.18
C GLN A 366 -28.06 -0.54 -4.22
N GLY A 367 -26.80 -0.15 -4.44
CA GLY A 367 -26.44 0.78 -5.50
C GLY A 367 -26.91 0.26 -6.87
N ALA A 368 -27.41 1.15 -7.74
CA ALA A 368 -27.97 0.77 -9.04
C ALA A 368 -26.98 -0.02 -9.91
N THR A 369 -25.69 0.35 -9.87
CA THR A 369 -24.60 -0.34 -10.56
C THR A 369 -24.32 -1.73 -9.98
N ASN A 370 -24.40 -1.88 -8.66
CA ASN A 370 -24.21 -3.15 -7.94
C ASN A 370 -25.33 -4.12 -8.30
N ILE A 371 -26.59 -3.65 -8.25
CA ILE A 371 -27.76 -4.43 -8.69
C ILE A 371 -27.61 -4.83 -10.16
N ALA A 372 -27.25 -3.89 -11.05
CA ALA A 372 -27.08 -4.18 -12.47
C ALA A 372 -25.96 -5.20 -12.74
N ALA A 373 -24.84 -5.13 -12.02
CA ALA A 373 -23.75 -6.09 -12.16
C ALA A 373 -24.14 -7.50 -11.70
N LEU A 374 -24.85 -7.61 -10.57
CA LEU A 374 -25.34 -8.89 -10.06
C LEU A 374 -26.40 -9.50 -10.97
N ASN A 375 -27.32 -8.70 -11.50
CA ASN A 375 -28.33 -9.17 -12.45
C ASN A 375 -27.69 -9.69 -13.76
N GLN A 376 -26.67 -9.01 -14.27
CA GLN A 376 -25.91 -9.50 -15.43
C GLN A 376 -25.25 -10.86 -15.16
N LEU A 377 -24.70 -11.08 -13.97
CA LEU A 377 -24.10 -12.36 -13.58
C LEU A 377 -25.13 -13.49 -13.49
N MET A 378 -26.30 -13.19 -12.91
CA MET A 378 -27.41 -14.16 -12.83
C MET A 378 -27.96 -14.50 -14.21
N GLU A 379 -28.11 -13.50 -15.10
CA GLU A 379 -28.60 -13.73 -16.47
C GLU A 379 -27.59 -14.53 -17.30
N GLU A 380 -26.28 -14.28 -17.14
CA GLU A 380 -25.25 -15.12 -17.76
C GLU A 380 -25.31 -16.57 -17.28
N THR A 381 -25.57 -16.79 -15.99
CA THR A 381 -25.72 -18.14 -15.42
C THR A 381 -26.97 -18.82 -15.95
N LYS A 382 -28.10 -18.14 -15.91
CA LYS A 382 -29.38 -18.62 -16.47
C LYS A 382 -29.24 -19.00 -17.94
N GLY A 383 -28.58 -18.16 -18.74
CA GLY A 383 -28.32 -18.45 -20.15
C GLY A 383 -27.46 -19.70 -20.38
N ASN A 384 -26.59 -20.06 -19.44
CA ASN A 384 -25.81 -21.31 -19.53
C ASN A 384 -26.66 -22.54 -19.19
N TYR A 385 -27.48 -22.47 -18.15
CA TYR A 385 -28.42 -23.53 -17.79
C TYR A 385 -29.39 -23.84 -18.95
N LEU A 386 -29.98 -22.80 -19.54
CA LEU A 386 -30.87 -22.92 -20.70
C LEU A 386 -30.20 -23.54 -21.93
N ARG A 387 -28.90 -23.30 -22.15
CA ARG A 387 -28.15 -23.92 -23.27
C ARG A 387 -27.82 -25.39 -23.04
N ASN A 388 -27.83 -25.81 -21.78
CA ASN A 388 -27.55 -27.18 -21.38
C ASN A 388 -28.83 -27.99 -21.10
N ASP A 389 -30.01 -27.43 -21.40
CA ASP A 389 -31.33 -28.01 -21.08
C ASP A 389 -31.51 -28.31 -19.57
N GLU A 390 -30.94 -27.47 -18.71
CA GLU A 390 -31.05 -27.57 -17.25
C GLU A 390 -31.99 -26.50 -16.67
N ASP A 391 -32.75 -26.87 -15.62
CA ASP A 391 -33.63 -25.95 -14.91
C ASP A 391 -32.86 -24.97 -14.01
N TYR A 392 -33.12 -23.68 -14.17
CA TYR A 392 -32.53 -22.63 -13.35
C TYR A 392 -33.47 -22.20 -12.21
N GLU A 393 -33.13 -22.60 -10.98
CA GLU A 393 -33.92 -22.32 -9.76
C GLU A 393 -33.92 -20.85 -9.31
N GLY A 394 -33.12 -19.97 -9.93
CA GLY A 394 -33.10 -18.54 -9.62
C GLY A 394 -32.27 -18.13 -8.40
N GLY A 395 -31.85 -16.86 -8.38
CA GLY A 395 -31.29 -16.22 -7.19
C GLY A 395 -29.82 -16.48 -6.87
N PHE A 396 -29.09 -17.13 -7.77
CA PHE A 396 -27.63 -17.31 -7.66
C PHE A 396 -26.95 -17.06 -9.00
N PHE A 397 -25.64 -16.82 -8.95
CA PHE A 397 -24.78 -16.85 -10.13
C PHE A 397 -23.63 -17.83 -9.93
N GLU A 398 -23.02 -18.29 -11.01
CA GLU A 398 -21.92 -19.25 -10.95
C GLU A 398 -20.59 -18.69 -11.42
N VAL A 399 -19.53 -19.09 -10.72
CA VAL A 399 -18.14 -18.83 -11.11
C VAL A 399 -17.32 -20.10 -10.88
N GLY A 400 -16.80 -20.68 -11.97
CA GLY A 400 -16.06 -21.95 -11.92
C GLY A 400 -16.89 -23.11 -11.36
N SER A 401 -18.15 -23.23 -11.78
CA SER A 401 -19.11 -24.26 -11.34
C SER A 401 -19.47 -24.22 -9.84
N VAL A 402 -19.18 -23.11 -9.16
CA VAL A 402 -19.60 -22.88 -7.77
C VAL A 402 -20.77 -21.89 -7.75
N LYS A 403 -21.87 -22.30 -7.11
CA LYS A 403 -23.04 -21.45 -6.86
C LYS A 403 -22.72 -20.39 -5.81
N ILE A 404 -22.99 -19.12 -6.12
CA ILE A 404 -22.72 -17.98 -5.27
C ILE A 404 -24.00 -17.16 -5.08
N MET A 405 -24.37 -16.94 -3.83
CA MET A 405 -25.57 -16.19 -3.45
C MET A 405 -25.28 -14.68 -3.33
N PRO A 406 -25.89 -13.81 -4.15
CA PRO A 406 -25.85 -12.37 -3.92
C PRO A 406 -26.72 -11.99 -2.71
N ILE A 407 -26.15 -11.25 -1.76
CA ILE A 407 -26.84 -10.77 -0.56
C ILE A 407 -26.68 -9.25 -0.47
N TYR A 408 -27.77 -8.54 -0.16
CA TYR A 408 -27.71 -7.11 0.11
C TYR A 408 -27.53 -6.83 1.61
N ASP A 409 -26.81 -5.76 1.94
CA ASP A 409 -26.55 -5.36 3.32
C ASP A 409 -27.84 -5.08 4.11
N PRO A 410 -28.17 -5.87 5.14
CA PRO A 410 -29.44 -5.74 5.88
C PRO A 410 -29.67 -4.37 6.53
N PRO A 411 -28.66 -3.73 7.16
CA PRO A 411 -28.76 -2.33 7.60
C PRO A 411 -29.18 -1.35 6.50
N HIS A 412 -28.66 -1.49 5.28
CA HIS A 412 -29.07 -0.67 4.13
C HIS A 412 -30.53 -0.94 3.72
N LEU A 413 -30.94 -2.21 3.66
CA LEU A 413 -32.34 -2.59 3.40
C LEU A 413 -33.30 -1.95 4.41
N MET A 414 -32.96 -2.02 5.71
CA MET A 414 -33.78 -1.43 6.77
C MET A 414 -33.91 0.09 6.63
N LYS A 415 -32.81 0.78 6.30
CA LYS A 415 -32.84 2.23 6.00
C LYS A 415 -33.73 2.52 4.80
N GLY A 416 -33.69 1.68 3.76
CA GLY A 416 -34.56 1.77 2.59
C GLY A 416 -36.04 1.67 2.96
N VAL A 417 -36.42 0.69 3.78
CA VAL A 417 -37.78 0.53 4.30
C VAL A 417 -38.24 1.79 5.06
N ARG A 418 -37.41 2.31 5.98
CA ARG A 418 -37.72 3.56 6.71
C ARG A 418 -37.91 4.74 5.75
N ASN A 419 -36.98 4.93 4.82
CA ASN A 419 -37.01 6.08 3.91
C ASN A 419 -38.21 6.03 2.97
N ASN A 420 -38.63 4.84 2.55
CA ASN A 420 -39.85 4.66 1.77
C ASN A 420 -41.08 4.95 2.63
N LEU A 421 -41.16 4.41 3.86
CA LEU A 421 -42.30 4.66 4.75
C LEU A 421 -42.44 6.15 5.13
N LEU A 422 -41.34 6.88 5.26
CA LEU A 422 -41.32 8.33 5.51
C LEU A 422 -42.02 9.13 4.41
N ASN A 423 -41.88 8.71 3.15
CA ASN A 423 -42.36 9.46 1.99
C ASN A 423 -43.59 8.83 1.31
N LYS A 424 -43.90 7.58 1.64
CA LYS A 424 -44.90 6.73 0.98
C LYS A 424 -45.61 5.85 2.00
N ASN A 425 -46.80 5.37 1.63
CA ASN A 425 -47.53 4.40 2.43
C ASN A 425 -47.12 2.98 2.04
N LEU A 426 -46.93 2.10 3.03
CA LEU A 426 -46.60 0.70 2.80
C LEU A 426 -47.89 -0.13 2.81
N LYS A 427 -48.26 -0.68 1.66
CA LYS A 427 -49.35 -1.66 1.53
C LYS A 427 -48.78 -3.07 1.67
N TYR A 428 -49.41 -3.91 2.48
CA TYR A 428 -49.00 -5.31 2.66
C TYR A 428 -50.24 -6.18 2.93
N VAL A 429 -50.12 -7.49 2.68
CA VAL A 429 -51.19 -8.47 2.93
C VAL A 429 -50.82 -9.28 4.16
N MET A 430 -51.77 -9.42 5.08
CA MET A 430 -51.65 -10.25 6.28
C MET A 430 -53.02 -10.85 6.61
N ASP A 431 -53.07 -12.16 6.85
CA ASP A 431 -54.30 -12.92 7.09
C ASP A 431 -55.35 -12.73 5.96
N GLY A 432 -54.89 -12.69 4.71
CA GLY A 432 -55.73 -12.45 3.53
C GLY A 432 -56.29 -11.01 3.40
N LYS A 433 -55.96 -10.11 4.34
CA LYS A 433 -56.45 -8.72 4.33
C LYS A 433 -55.35 -7.75 3.91
N VAL A 434 -55.70 -6.81 3.02
CA VAL A 434 -54.82 -5.70 2.65
C VAL A 434 -54.78 -4.69 3.78
N ARG A 435 -53.57 -4.38 4.26
CA ARG A 435 -53.31 -3.42 5.33
C ARG A 435 -52.37 -2.33 4.84
N VAL A 436 -52.47 -1.15 5.46
CA VAL A 436 -51.64 0.01 5.10
C VAL A 436 -50.95 0.56 6.35
N ALA A 437 -49.63 0.53 6.36
CA ALA A 437 -48.80 1.21 7.35
C ALA A 437 -48.42 2.60 6.82
N LYS A 438 -48.47 3.60 7.70
CA LYS A 438 -48.18 5.00 7.39
C LYS A 438 -47.24 5.57 8.45
N TRP A 439 -46.33 6.47 8.04
CA TRP A 439 -45.43 7.14 8.98
C TRP A 439 -46.19 8.01 10.00
N CYS A 440 -47.32 8.60 9.61
CA CYS A 440 -48.14 9.43 10.49
C CYS A 440 -48.55 8.72 11.77
N HIS A 441 -48.75 7.40 11.76
CA HIS A 441 -49.08 6.64 12.98
C HIS A 441 -47.90 6.61 13.98
N ILE A 442 -46.66 6.64 13.49
CA ILE A 442 -45.44 6.75 14.32
C ILE A 442 -45.30 8.18 14.84
N GLU A 443 -45.64 9.19 14.04
CA GLU A 443 -45.70 10.59 14.47
C GLU A 443 -46.75 10.79 15.56
N ASP A 444 -47.92 10.20 15.41
CA ASP A 444 -49.00 10.27 16.40
C ASP A 444 -48.62 9.58 17.71
N LEU A 445 -47.96 8.42 17.65
CA LEU A 445 -47.40 7.78 18.84
C LEU A 445 -46.41 8.71 19.56
N PHE A 446 -45.52 9.35 18.81
CA PHE A 446 -44.52 10.25 19.37
C PHE A 446 -45.16 11.49 20.02
N LYS A 447 -46.15 12.09 19.34
CA LYS A 447 -46.91 13.24 19.87
C LYS A 447 -47.69 12.87 21.13
N ARG A 448 -48.37 11.73 21.15
CA ARG A 448 -49.12 11.24 22.31
C ARG A 448 -48.22 10.85 23.47
N SER A 449 -46.99 10.39 23.19
CA SER A 449 -45.99 10.01 24.19
C SER A 449 -46.59 9.20 25.36
N PRO A 450 -47.30 8.08 25.08
CA PRO A 450 -48.00 7.34 26.12
C PRO A 450 -47.03 6.91 27.22
N SER A 451 -47.44 7.13 28.46
CA SER A 451 -46.62 6.88 29.65
C SER A 451 -47.43 6.20 30.73
N PHE A 452 -46.76 5.35 31.51
CA PHE A 452 -47.31 4.72 32.69
C PHE A 452 -46.47 5.21 33.88
N TRP A 453 -47.11 5.88 34.85
CA TRP A 453 -46.44 6.41 36.04
C TRP A 453 -45.23 7.32 35.70
N GLY A 454 -45.37 8.16 34.67
CA GLY A 454 -44.30 9.06 34.21
C GLY A 454 -43.22 8.40 33.32
N VAL A 455 -43.25 7.07 33.14
CA VAL A 455 -42.32 6.34 32.26
C VAL A 455 -42.93 6.16 30.88
N LYS A 456 -42.28 6.69 29.84
CA LYS A 456 -42.71 6.55 28.45
C LYS A 456 -42.63 5.09 28.00
N LEU A 457 -43.72 4.57 27.43
CA LEU A 457 -43.76 3.21 26.87
C LEU A 457 -42.77 3.05 25.71
N ALA A 458 -42.67 4.07 24.85
CA ALA A 458 -41.69 4.15 23.76
C ALA A 458 -40.49 5.07 24.12
N HIS A 459 -39.86 4.87 25.29
CA HIS A 459 -38.79 5.75 25.82
C HIS A 459 -37.60 6.01 24.90
N LYS A 460 -37.31 5.13 23.93
CA LYS A 460 -36.19 5.32 22.97
C LYS A 460 -36.55 6.28 21.83
N LEU A 461 -37.84 6.52 21.58
CA LEU A 461 -38.26 7.43 20.53
C LEU A 461 -37.99 8.87 20.94
N THR A 462 -37.27 9.57 20.08
CA THR A 462 -36.96 10.99 20.21
C THR A 462 -37.28 11.69 18.90
N ALA A 463 -37.19 13.03 18.84
CA ALA A 463 -37.42 13.76 17.60
C ALA A 463 -36.50 13.28 16.45
N GLN A 464 -35.26 12.86 16.77
CA GLN A 464 -34.31 12.29 15.80
C GLN A 464 -34.72 10.93 15.21
N HIS A 465 -35.76 10.29 15.76
CA HIS A 465 -36.33 9.06 15.22
C HIS A 465 -37.49 9.32 14.25
N VAL A 466 -38.24 10.39 14.48
CA VAL A 466 -39.60 10.56 13.94
C VAL A 466 -39.71 11.79 13.04
N VAL A 467 -39.14 12.93 13.44
CA VAL A 467 -39.28 14.20 12.73
C VAL A 467 -38.33 14.21 11.51
N PRO A 468 -38.85 14.23 10.26
CA PRO A 468 -38.02 14.03 9.06
C PRO A 468 -36.80 14.92 8.95
N SER A 469 -36.91 16.20 9.35
CA SER A 469 -35.81 17.18 9.33
C SER A 469 -34.70 16.88 10.36
N MET A 470 -35.02 16.15 11.44
CA MET A 470 -34.08 15.82 12.51
C MET A 470 -33.52 14.41 12.40
N ILE A 471 -34.03 13.57 11.48
CA ILE A 471 -33.60 12.16 11.34
C ILE A 471 -32.20 12.09 10.73
N PRO A 472 -31.20 11.54 11.46
CA PRO A 472 -29.90 11.27 10.88
C PRO A 472 -30.00 10.03 9.96
N LYS A 473 -30.34 10.24 8.68
CA LYS A 473 -30.68 9.17 7.71
C LYS A 473 -29.63 8.05 7.64
N MET A 474 -28.35 8.37 7.79
CA MET A 474 -27.26 7.38 7.72
C MET A 474 -27.08 6.54 8.99
N ARG A 475 -27.59 6.98 10.16
CA ARG A 475 -27.42 6.27 11.42
C ARG A 475 -28.48 5.17 11.58
N VAL A 476 -28.04 3.93 11.42
CA VAL A 476 -28.88 2.71 11.49
C VAL A 476 -29.59 2.56 12.84
N LYS A 477 -28.99 3.06 13.94
CA LYS A 477 -29.59 3.05 15.28
C LYS A 477 -31.02 3.61 15.29
N TYR A 478 -31.22 4.81 14.73
CA TYR A 478 -32.54 5.45 14.74
C TYR A 478 -33.55 4.67 13.89
N CYS A 479 -33.10 4.12 12.76
CA CYS A 479 -33.92 3.26 11.91
C CYS A 479 -34.40 1.99 12.63
N THR A 480 -33.48 1.30 13.30
CA THR A 480 -33.78 0.03 13.98
C THR A 480 -34.62 0.22 15.23
N GLN A 481 -34.43 1.33 15.95
CA GLN A 481 -35.22 1.65 17.14
C GLN A 481 -36.68 2.02 16.81
N VAL A 482 -36.93 2.65 15.65
CA VAL A 482 -38.31 2.92 15.17
C VAL A 482 -39.07 1.61 14.90
N PHE A 483 -38.41 0.62 14.29
CA PHE A 483 -39.01 -0.68 13.99
C PHE A 483 -38.76 -1.73 15.09
N SER A 484 -38.76 -1.30 16.35
CA SER A 484 -38.55 -2.18 17.50
C SER A 484 -39.84 -2.74 18.06
N THR A 485 -39.75 -3.86 18.79
CA THR A 485 -40.91 -4.53 19.42
C THR A 485 -41.64 -3.57 20.34
N SER A 486 -40.91 -2.79 21.14
CA SER A 486 -41.50 -1.82 22.07
C SER A 486 -42.38 -0.78 21.35
N VAL A 487 -41.94 -0.30 20.18
CA VAL A 487 -42.73 0.65 19.40
C VAL A 487 -43.95 -0.04 18.80
N GLY A 488 -43.77 -1.27 18.27
CA GLY A 488 -44.87 -2.10 17.81
C GLY A 488 -45.93 -2.29 18.88
N VAL A 489 -45.58 -2.90 20.01
CA VAL A 489 -46.50 -3.16 21.14
C VAL A 489 -47.21 -1.89 21.59
N THR A 490 -46.50 -0.75 21.70
CA THR A 490 -47.13 0.51 22.11
C THR A 490 -48.16 1.00 21.09
N LEU A 491 -47.88 0.87 19.79
CA LEU A 491 -48.87 1.14 18.73
C LEU A 491 -50.08 0.20 18.82
N GLY A 492 -49.84 -1.08 19.14
CA GLY A 492 -50.88 -2.08 19.33
C GLY A 492 -51.81 -1.77 20.50
N CYS A 493 -51.24 -1.44 21.67
CA CYS A 493 -52.01 -1.02 22.84
C CYS A 493 -52.87 0.20 22.53
N LEU A 494 -52.31 1.24 21.90
CA LEU A 494 -53.07 2.43 21.52
C LEU A 494 -54.18 2.14 20.50
N ALA A 495 -53.96 1.19 19.58
CA ALA A 495 -54.98 0.78 18.63
C ALA A 495 -56.11 -0.03 19.30
N GLY A 496 -55.78 -0.91 20.25
CA GLY A 496 -56.76 -1.65 21.05
C GLY A 496 -57.58 -0.77 21.98
N MET A 497 -57.02 0.35 22.44
CA MET A 497 -57.73 1.39 23.20
C MET A 497 -58.51 2.37 22.31
N SER A 498 -58.72 2.06 21.03
CA SER A 498 -59.44 2.89 20.03
C SER A 498 -58.84 4.28 19.74
N HIS A 499 -57.54 4.48 20.02
CA HIS A 499 -56.86 5.75 19.80
C HIS A 499 -56.00 5.81 18.51
N LEU A 500 -55.75 4.67 17.85
CA LEU A 500 -54.99 4.53 16.60
C LEU A 500 -55.51 3.37 15.72
N THR A 501 -55.15 3.34 14.43
CA THR A 501 -55.50 2.24 13.52
C THR A 501 -54.57 1.02 13.72
N TYR A 502 -55.15 -0.18 13.77
CA TYR A 502 -54.48 -1.47 14.08
C TYR A 502 -53.38 -1.88 13.08
N SER A 503 -53.30 -1.24 11.91
CA SER A 503 -52.45 -1.68 10.79
C SER A 503 -50.96 -1.40 10.94
N THR A 504 -50.53 -0.49 11.82
CA THR A 504 -49.09 -0.17 11.97
C THR A 504 -48.43 -0.95 13.10
N TYR A 505 -49.21 -1.33 14.11
CA TYR A 505 -48.84 -2.30 15.14
C TYR A 505 -48.23 -3.57 14.54
N GLN A 506 -48.98 -4.23 13.64
CA GLN A 506 -48.58 -5.51 13.07
C GLN A 506 -47.32 -5.42 12.21
N PHE A 507 -47.13 -4.33 11.47
CA PHE A 507 -45.91 -4.11 10.69
C PHE A 507 -44.66 -3.95 11.58
N CYS A 508 -44.77 -3.19 12.68
CA CYS A 508 -43.68 -3.03 13.63
C CYS A 508 -43.38 -4.32 14.41
N SER A 509 -44.39 -5.17 14.68
CA SER A 509 -44.22 -6.46 15.36
C SER A 509 -43.60 -7.55 14.46
N LEU A 510 -43.96 -7.57 13.17
CA LEU A 510 -43.40 -8.50 12.16
C LEU A 510 -41.87 -8.42 12.02
N LYS A 511 -41.27 -7.27 12.29
CA LYS A 511 -39.82 -7.05 12.20
C LYS A 511 -39.04 -7.66 13.38
N THR A 512 -39.72 -8.08 14.44
CA THR A 512 -39.07 -8.54 15.68
C THR A 512 -39.12 -10.04 15.95
N GLU A 513 -40.09 -10.78 15.40
CA GLU A 513 -40.11 -12.25 15.50
C GLU A 513 -39.21 -12.95 14.47
N ASN A 514 -38.63 -12.19 13.55
CA ASN A 514 -38.15 -12.69 12.26
C ASN A 514 -36.73 -12.21 11.94
N ALA A 515 -35.85 -12.20 12.95
CA ALA A 515 -34.40 -12.03 12.77
C ALA A 515 -33.73 -13.24 12.07
N THR A 516 -34.51 -14.28 11.76
CA THR A 516 -34.15 -15.47 10.97
C THR A 516 -35.00 -15.56 9.69
N PHE A 517 -35.13 -14.47 8.92
CA PHE A 517 -35.70 -14.54 7.58
C PHE A 517 -34.73 -15.23 6.62
N SER A 518 -35.11 -16.40 6.11
CA SER A 518 -34.47 -17.01 4.96
C SER A 518 -34.67 -16.11 3.73
N LEU A 519 -33.62 -15.98 2.93
CA LEU A 519 -33.50 -15.14 1.74
C LEU A 519 -34.52 -15.44 0.61
N GLN A 520 -35.29 -16.54 0.70
CA GLN A 520 -36.12 -17.02 -0.41
C GLN A 520 -37.41 -16.21 -0.66
N LYS A 521 -37.94 -15.48 0.33
CA LYS A 521 -39.23 -14.76 0.16
C LYS A 521 -39.12 -13.33 -0.38
N PHE A 522 -37.91 -12.81 -0.61
CA PHE A 522 -37.74 -11.46 -1.16
C PHE A 522 -37.66 -11.40 -2.70
N GLN A 523 -37.69 -12.55 -3.39
CA GLN A 523 -37.67 -12.59 -4.86
C GLN A 523 -39.06 -12.54 -5.53
N GLN A 524 -40.14 -12.41 -4.75
CA GLN A 524 -41.51 -12.31 -5.27
C GLN A 524 -42.26 -11.03 -4.83
N LEU A 525 -41.53 -10.00 -4.39
CA LEU A 525 -42.03 -8.63 -4.21
C LEU A 525 -41.04 -7.66 -4.86
#